data_AF-A0A2X1WN28-F1
#
_entry.id   AF-A0A2X1WN28-F1
#
_cell.length_a   1.000
_cell.length_b   1.000
_cell.length_c   1.000
_cell.angle_alpha   90.00
_cell.angle_beta   90.00
_cell.angle_gamma   90.00
#
_symmetry.space_group_name_H-M   'P 1'
#
loop_
_entity.id
_entity.type
_entity.pdbx_description
1 polymer ?
#
loop_
_entity_poly.entity_id
_entity_poly.type
_entity_poly.pdbx_seq_one_letter_code
_entity_poly.pdbx_strand_id
1 'polypeptide(L)'
;MTEEEALKKAREVDEKFHNREEMSQLAGVPISIKDNISVKNIKMTCGSRMLENYIAPYDATLVKKIKDNDGVILGKVNLDEFAMGASTRTSYFGVTKTHLILQEYLVVLQVVQLHL
;
A
#
# COMPACT_ATOMS: atom_id res chain seq x y z
N MET A 1 2.31 -8.11 -3.72
CA MET A 1 3.28 -7.23 -4.37
C MET A 1 4.54 -7.38 -3.57
N THR A 2 5.63 -7.77 -4.23
CA THR A 2 6.92 -7.90 -3.58
C THR A 2 7.67 -6.58 -3.66
N GLU A 3 8.57 -6.35 -2.72
CA GLU A 3 9.52 -5.23 -2.77
C GLU A 3 10.32 -5.23 -4.09
N GLU A 4 10.68 -6.43 -4.57
CA GLU A 4 11.39 -6.63 -5.83
C GLU A 4 10.61 -6.10 -7.04
N GLU A 5 9.30 -6.37 -7.13
CA GLU A 5 8.43 -5.85 -8.20
C GLU A 5 8.37 -4.33 -8.20
N ALA A 6 8.26 -3.72 -7.01
CA ALA A 6 8.23 -2.26 -6.87
C ALA A 6 9.57 -1.62 -7.27
N LEU A 7 10.69 -2.19 -6.80
CA LEU A 7 12.04 -1.72 -7.15
C LEU A 7 12.34 -1.91 -8.63
N LYS A 8 11.90 -3.02 -9.23
CA LYS A 8 12.01 -3.23 -10.68
C LYS A 8 11.28 -2.14 -11.45
N LYS A 9 10.03 -1.84 -11.07
CA LYS A 9 9.26 -0.80 -11.75
C LYS A 9 9.89 0.59 -11.57
N ALA A 10 10.44 0.89 -10.39
CA ALA A 10 11.16 2.14 -10.15
C ALA A 10 12.37 2.29 -11.10
N ARG A 11 13.18 1.23 -11.24
CA ARG A 11 14.31 1.23 -12.18
C ARG A 11 13.89 1.45 -13.64
N GLU A 12 12.81 0.82 -14.08
CA GLU A 12 12.27 1.03 -15.44
C GLU A 12 11.90 2.51 -15.68
N VAL A 13 11.35 3.18 -14.67
CA VAL A 13 11.02 4.62 -14.75
C VAL A 13 12.29 5.47 -14.78
N ASP A 14 13.29 5.15 -13.95
CA ASP A 14 14.58 5.84 -13.93
C ASP A 14 15.30 5.73 -15.28
N GLU A 15 15.28 4.55 -15.91
CA GLU A 15 15.85 4.32 -17.25
C GLU A 15 15.16 5.19 -18.31
N LYS A 16 13.83 5.24 -18.33
CA LYS A 16 13.06 6.12 -19.23
C LYS A 16 13.45 7.59 -19.05
N PHE A 17 13.59 8.01 -17.80
CA PHE A 17 14.00 9.37 -17.46
C PHE A 17 15.41 9.68 -17.99
N HIS A 18 16.37 8.78 -17.78
CA HIS A 18 17.73 8.93 -18.29
C HIS A 18 17.82 8.95 -19.82
N ASN A 19 16.96 8.17 -20.48
CA ASN A 19 16.85 8.14 -21.95
C ASN A 19 16.12 9.36 -22.53
N ARG A 20 15.60 10.27 -21.69
CA ARG A 20 14.80 11.44 -22.09
C ARG A 20 13.52 11.06 -22.86
N GLU A 21 12.92 9.94 -22.49
CA GLU A 21 11.62 9.53 -23.02
C GLU A 21 10.49 10.41 -22.46
N GLU A 22 9.32 10.39 -23.11
CA GLU A 22 8.15 11.11 -22.60
C GLU A 22 7.63 10.46 -21.32
N MET A 23 7.48 11.25 -20.26
CA MET A 23 7.06 10.77 -18.94
C MET A 23 5.54 10.89 -18.77
N SER A 24 4.92 9.81 -18.31
CA SER A 24 3.49 9.80 -17.99
C SER A 24 3.20 10.50 -16.66
N GLN A 25 1.92 10.80 -16.40
CA GLN A 25 1.51 11.64 -15.26
C GLN A 25 1.84 11.06 -13.89
N LEU A 26 1.96 9.74 -13.77
CA LEU A 26 2.26 9.06 -12.50
C LEU A 26 3.65 8.42 -12.51
N ALA A 27 4.52 8.76 -13.47
CA ALA A 27 5.81 8.14 -13.61
C ALA A 27 6.63 8.25 -12.31
N GLY A 28 6.93 7.09 -11.71
CA GLY A 28 7.74 7.00 -10.50
C GLY A 28 6.98 7.32 -9.20
N VAL A 29 5.71 7.71 -9.28
CA VAL A 29 4.91 8.04 -8.10
C VAL A 29 4.64 6.77 -7.29
N PRO A 30 5.06 6.70 -6.00
CA PRO A 30 4.79 5.56 -5.14
C PRO A 30 3.33 5.55 -4.69
N ILE A 31 2.63 4.43 -4.91
CA ILE A 31 1.21 4.29 -4.65
C ILE A 31 0.94 3.01 -3.85
N SER A 32 0.11 3.12 -2.82
CA SER A 32 -0.40 1.96 -2.08
C SER A 32 -1.87 1.71 -2.41
N ILE A 33 -2.28 0.45 -2.49
CA ILE A 33 -3.62 0.06 -2.93
C ILE A 33 -4.41 -0.50 -1.74
N LYS A 34 -5.61 0.01 -1.50
CA LYS A 34 -6.50 -0.50 -0.44
C LYS A 34 -6.79 -1.98 -0.64
N ASP A 35 -6.80 -2.78 0.43
CA ASP A 35 -6.89 -4.25 0.32
C ASP A 35 -8.26 -4.83 -0.07
N ASN A 36 -9.19 -3.97 -0.52
CA ASN A 36 -10.41 -4.36 -1.22
C ASN A 36 -10.37 -4.06 -2.73
N ILE A 37 -9.22 -3.65 -3.27
CA ILE A 37 -9.01 -3.40 -4.71
C ILE A 37 -8.17 -4.54 -5.30
N SER A 38 -8.66 -5.12 -6.40
CA SER A 38 -8.02 -6.23 -7.09
C SER A 38 -6.76 -5.80 -7.83
N VAL A 39 -5.66 -6.51 -7.57
CA VAL A 39 -4.40 -6.42 -8.31
C VAL A 39 -4.05 -7.84 -8.73
N LYS A 40 -3.91 -8.09 -10.03
CA LYS A 40 -3.76 -9.43 -10.59
C LYS A 40 -2.60 -10.18 -9.93
N ASN A 41 -2.84 -11.45 -9.58
CA ASN A 41 -1.90 -12.35 -8.93
C ASN A 41 -1.42 -11.89 -7.55
N ILE A 42 -2.03 -10.86 -6.97
CA ILE A 42 -1.74 -10.39 -5.62
C ILE A 42 -2.88 -10.78 -4.68
N LYS A 43 -2.50 -11.10 -3.44
CA LYS A 43 -3.39 -11.36 -2.32
C LYS A 43 -4.35 -10.19 -2.08
N MET A 44 -5.62 -10.48 -1.86
CA MET A 44 -6.65 -9.49 -1.56
C MET A 44 -7.60 -10.04 -0.49
N THR A 45 -7.43 -9.58 0.74
CA THR A 45 -8.14 -10.14 1.91
C THR A 45 -9.37 -9.35 2.31
N CYS A 46 -9.52 -8.12 1.81
CA CYS A 46 -10.55 -7.18 2.24
C CYS A 46 -10.58 -6.96 3.77
N GLY A 47 -9.45 -7.14 4.46
CA GLY A 47 -9.38 -7.06 5.93
C GLY A 47 -10.05 -8.23 6.66
N SER A 48 -10.41 -9.31 5.95
CA SER A 48 -11.16 -10.45 6.48
C SER A 48 -10.34 -11.75 6.48
N ARG A 49 -10.56 -12.60 7.49
CA ARG A 49 -10.07 -13.99 7.49
C ARG A 49 -10.67 -14.81 6.35
N MET A 50 -11.90 -14.51 5.95
CA MET A 50 -12.62 -15.27 4.90
C MET A 50 -11.85 -15.29 3.57
N LEU A 51 -11.18 -14.19 3.23
CA LEU A 51 -10.40 -14.04 2.00
C LEU A 51 -8.89 -14.10 2.27
N GLU A 52 -8.48 -14.67 3.40
CA GLU A 52 -7.07 -14.74 3.78
C GLU A 52 -6.21 -15.44 2.73
N ASN A 53 -6.73 -16.34 1.88
CA ASN A 53 -5.93 -16.98 0.82
C ASN A 53 -6.39 -16.64 -0.59
N TYR A 54 -7.23 -15.60 -0.73
CA TYR A 54 -7.72 -15.18 -2.03
C TYR A 54 -6.65 -14.43 -2.83
N ILE A 55 -6.42 -14.90 -4.06
CA ILE A 55 -5.53 -14.28 -5.04
C ILE A 55 -6.39 -13.67 -6.15
N ALA A 56 -6.25 -12.37 -6.39
CA ALA A 56 -7.09 -11.68 -7.36
C ALA A 56 -6.74 -12.12 -8.80
N PRO A 57 -7.73 -12.52 -9.62
CA PRO A 57 -7.48 -13.02 -10.98
C PRO A 57 -7.30 -11.91 -12.03
N TYR A 58 -7.61 -10.66 -11.68
CA TYR A 58 -7.52 -9.51 -12.59
C TYR A 58 -7.10 -8.23 -11.87
N ASP A 59 -6.64 -7.25 -12.66
CA ASP A 59 -6.41 -5.88 -12.21
C ASP A 59 -7.71 -5.07 -12.31
N ALA A 60 -8.08 -4.39 -11.22
CA ALA A 60 -9.15 -3.41 -11.25
C ALA A 60 -8.84 -2.28 -12.24
N THR A 61 -9.86 -1.62 -12.78
CA THR A 61 -9.70 -0.57 -13.80
C THR A 61 -8.73 0.54 -13.37
N LEU A 62 -8.78 0.97 -12.10
CA LEU A 62 -7.86 1.98 -11.58
C LEU A 62 -6.41 1.47 -11.53
N VAL A 63 -6.20 0.18 -11.23
CA VAL A 63 -4.87 -0.42 -11.14
C VAL A 63 -4.25 -0.49 -12.54
N LYS A 64 -5.05 -0.83 -13.56
CA LYS A 64 -4.61 -0.75 -14.96
C LYS A 64 -4.17 0.68 -15.31
N LYS A 65 -5.01 1.67 -15.04
CA LYS A 65 -4.67 3.09 -15.29
C LYS A 65 -3.39 3.54 -14.58
N ILE A 66 -3.17 3.12 -13.34
CA ILE A 66 -1.93 3.41 -12.60
C ILE A 66 -0.72 2.78 -13.29
N LYS A 67 -0.80 1.48 -13.65
CA LYS A 67 0.27 0.76 -14.33
C LYS A 67 0.58 1.35 -15.70
N ASP A 68 -0.46 1.72 -16.45
CA ASP A 68 -0.36 2.34 -17.79
C ASP A 68 0.26 3.75 -17.75
N ASN A 69 0.23 4.42 -16.58
CA ASN A 69 0.83 5.72 -16.34
C ASN A 69 2.12 5.62 -15.49
N ASP A 70 2.82 4.50 -15.55
CA ASP A 70 4.11 4.27 -14.89
C ASP A 70 4.14 4.50 -13.36
N GLY A 71 2.97 4.39 -12.69
CA GLY A 71 2.89 4.44 -11.24
C GLY A 71 3.54 3.21 -10.59
N VAL A 72 4.20 3.42 -9.45
CA VAL A 72 4.92 2.37 -8.72
C VAL A 72 4.05 1.89 -7.56
N ILE A 73 3.47 0.69 -7.70
CA ILE A 73 2.63 0.12 -6.64
C ILE A 73 3.50 -0.54 -5.57
N LEU A 74 3.50 0.00 -4.35
CA LEU A 74 4.30 -0.51 -3.24
C LEU A 74 3.69 -1.75 -2.58
N GLY A 75 2.36 -1.79 -2.45
CA GLY A 75 1.71 -2.85 -1.69
C GLY A 75 0.24 -2.63 -1.41
N LYS A 76 -0.30 -3.53 -0.57
CA LYS A 76 -1.70 -3.50 -0.12
C LYS A 76 -1.76 -2.87 1.28
N VAL A 77 -2.74 -2.00 1.51
CA VAL A 77 -2.95 -1.36 2.83
C VAL A 77 -4.22 -1.87 3.49
N ASN A 78 -4.13 -1.97 4.82
CA ASN A 78 -5.19 -2.47 5.70
C ASN A 78 -6.45 -1.60 5.64
N LEU A 79 -7.57 -2.19 6.06
CA LEU A 79 -8.89 -1.57 6.12
C LEU A 79 -9.80 -2.32 7.10
N ASP A 80 -10.90 -1.69 7.50
CA ASP A 80 -12.02 -2.40 8.15
C ASP A 80 -12.51 -3.57 7.29
N GLU A 81 -12.91 -4.66 7.95
CA GLU A 81 -13.35 -5.89 7.29
C GLU A 81 -14.48 -5.59 6.29
N PHE A 82 -14.28 -5.99 5.02
CA PHE A 82 -15.16 -5.71 3.88
C PHE A 82 -15.50 -4.22 3.68
N ALA A 83 -14.65 -3.31 4.17
CA ALA A 83 -14.89 -1.87 4.25
C ALA A 83 -16.13 -1.49 5.09
N MET A 84 -16.57 -2.37 5.99
CA MET A 84 -17.67 -2.12 6.93
C MET A 84 -17.12 -1.56 8.23
N GLY A 85 -16.81 -0.27 8.19
CA GLY A 85 -16.29 0.47 9.34
C GLY A 85 -15.64 1.78 8.91
N ALA A 86 -15.26 2.59 9.90
CA ALA A 86 -14.66 3.91 9.69
C ALA A 86 -13.38 4.13 10.52
N SER A 87 -12.80 3.08 11.09
CA SER A 87 -11.70 3.21 12.08
C SER A 87 -10.58 2.17 11.94
N THR A 88 -10.71 1.24 11.00
CA THR A 88 -9.84 0.05 10.82
C THR A 88 -9.82 -0.89 12.02
N ARG A 89 -10.76 -0.75 12.97
CA ARG A 89 -10.82 -1.58 14.17
C ARG A 89 -11.40 -2.96 13.93
N THR A 90 -12.21 -3.12 12.90
CA THR A 90 -12.82 -4.42 12.57
C THR A 90 -11.91 -5.30 11.72
N SER A 91 -10.77 -4.78 11.26
CA SER A 91 -9.81 -5.58 10.50
C SER A 91 -9.37 -6.82 11.27
N TYR A 92 -9.49 -7.98 10.64
CA TYR A 92 -8.96 -9.24 11.18
C TYR A 92 -7.43 -9.18 11.39
N PHE A 93 -6.73 -8.38 10.59
CA PHE A 93 -5.27 -8.22 10.67
C PHE A 93 -4.82 -7.18 11.71
N GLY A 94 -5.75 -6.67 12.51
CA GLY A 94 -5.50 -5.72 13.58
C GLY A 94 -5.67 -4.26 13.18
N VAL A 95 -5.62 -3.39 14.18
CA VAL A 95 -5.96 -1.97 14.03
C VAL A 95 -4.77 -1.17 13.49
N THR A 96 -4.98 -0.43 12.40
CA THR A 96 -4.02 0.58 11.94
C THR A 96 -4.03 1.76 12.90
N LYS A 97 -2.87 2.06 13.48
CA LYS A 97 -2.71 3.17 14.43
C LYS A 97 -2.51 4.49 13.69
N THR A 98 -3.12 5.55 14.21
CA THR A 98 -2.89 6.92 13.72
C THR A 98 -1.48 7.38 14.04
N HIS A 99 -0.80 7.98 13.06
CA HIS A 99 0.58 8.45 13.20
C HIS A 99 0.75 9.47 14.35
N LEU A 100 -0.18 10.42 14.48
CA LEU A 100 -0.15 11.45 15.53
C LEU A 100 -0.13 10.85 16.94
N ILE A 101 -0.89 9.77 17.17
CA ILE A 101 -0.95 9.11 18.47
C ILE A 101 0.38 8.38 18.75
N LEU A 102 1.01 7.78 17.74
CA LEU A 102 2.27 7.07 17.93
C LEU A 102 3.43 8.00 18.30
N GLN A 103 3.46 9.23 17.78
CA GLN A 103 4.49 10.21 18.15
C GLN A 103 4.35 10.67 19.60
N GLU A 104 3.14 10.87 20.11
CA GLU A 104 2.95 11.18 21.53
C GLU A 104 3.45 10.05 22.43
N TYR A 105 3.18 8.78 22.09
CA TYR A 105 3.72 7.66 22.86
C TYR A 105 5.24 7.49 22.72
N LEU A 106 5.84 7.80 21.57
CA LEU A 106 7.29 7.76 21.38
C LEU A 106 8.00 8.88 22.16
N VAL A 107 7.43 10.11 22.13
CA VAL A 107 7.90 11.25 22.91
C VAL A 107 7.73 10.97 24.41
N VAL A 108 6.57 10.44 24.84
CA VAL A 108 6.34 10.06 26.24
C VAL A 108 7.29 8.94 26.67
N LEU A 109 7.53 7.92 25.83
CA LEU A 109 8.49 6.86 26.15
C LEU A 109 9.93 7.37 26.22
N GLN A 110 10.35 8.27 25.31
CA GLN A 110 11.66 8.92 25.39
C GLN A 110 11.79 9.81 26.63
N VAL A 111 10.76 10.56 27.00
CA VAL A 111 10.76 11.42 28.21
C VAL A 111 10.78 10.58 29.49
N VAL A 112 10.08 9.45 29.52
CA VAL A 112 10.07 8.52 30.66
C VAL A 112 11.38 7.73 30.78
N GLN A 113 12.04 7.38 29.67
CA GLN A 113 13.38 6.78 29.70
C GLN A 113 14.49 7.76 30.08
N LEU A 114 14.26 9.08 30.02
CA LEU A 114 15.21 10.12 30.44
C LEU A 114 15.12 10.49 31.93
N HIS A 115 14.16 9.90 32.68
CA HIS A 115 13.95 10.16 34.11
C HIS A 115 14.05 8.91 35.00
N LEU A 116 14.67 7.84 34.51
CA LEU A 116 15.07 6.65 35.27
C LEU A 116 16.54 6.33 35.00
#